data_AF-A0A397SH69-F1
#
_entry.id   AF-A0A397SH69-F1
#
_cell.length_a   1.000
_cell.length_b   1.000
_cell.length_c   1.000
_cell.angle_alpha   90.00
_cell.angle_beta   90.00
_cell.angle_gamma   90.00
#
_symmetry.space_group_name_H-M   'P 1'
#
loop_
_entity.id
_entity.type
_entity.pdbx_description
1 polymer ?
#
loop_
_entity_poly.entity_id
_entity_poly.type
_entity_poly.pdbx_seq_one_letter_code
_entity_poly.pdbx_strand_id
1 'polypeptide(L)'
;MPRVANAYLQFRKCTINPKNKRKMTVHSKFTGTEWNKLSDYERRKFYQVSAKEALKKEAASGRNGFTKKSFEQCGIFAFINEFPIQSGKVDIDTNCEENIFERYTINTDYIE
;
A
#
# COMPACT_ATOMS: atom_id res chain seq x y z
N MET A 1 8.29 -13.85 -1.57
CA MET A 1 7.19 -12.88 -1.80
C MET A 1 6.85 -12.17 -0.48
N PRO A 2 6.80 -10.83 -0.43
CA PRO A 2 6.31 -10.12 0.75
C PRO A 2 4.87 -10.57 1.03
N ARG A 3 4.52 -10.85 2.30
CA ARG A 3 3.14 -11.18 2.68
C ARG A 3 2.27 -9.99 2.30
N VAL A 4 1.34 -10.21 1.38
CA VAL A 4 0.39 -9.21 0.89
C VAL A 4 -0.23 -8.46 2.08
N ALA A 5 -0.16 -7.14 2.03
CA ALA A 5 -0.83 -6.24 2.96
C ALA A 5 -2.32 -6.61 3.03
N ASN A 6 -2.76 -7.20 4.15
CA ASN A 6 -4.13 -7.68 4.29
C ASN A 6 -4.99 -6.68 5.06
N ALA A 7 -5.78 -5.89 4.31
CA ALA A 7 -6.72 -4.90 4.84
C ALA A 7 -7.75 -5.50 5.80
N TYR A 8 -8.23 -6.72 5.52
CA TYR A 8 -9.17 -7.41 6.41
C TYR A 8 -8.56 -7.67 7.79
N LEU A 9 -7.25 -7.98 7.89
CA LEU A 9 -6.60 -8.16 9.19
C LEU A 9 -6.55 -6.85 9.98
N GLN A 10 -6.45 -5.70 9.33
CA GLN A 10 -6.54 -4.39 10.01
C GLN A 10 -7.94 -4.16 10.56
N PHE A 11 -8.96 -4.38 9.74
CA PHE A 11 -10.35 -4.30 10.17
C PHE A 11 -10.66 -5.24 11.34
N ARG A 12 -10.22 -6.49 11.24
CA ARG A 12 -10.42 -7.50 12.30
C ARG A 12 -9.76 -7.07 13.61
N LYS A 13 -8.55 -6.47 13.57
CA LYS A 13 -7.87 -5.94 14.75
C LYS A 13 -8.66 -4.78 15.38
N CYS A 14 -9.14 -3.83 14.57
CA CYS A 14 -9.91 -2.67 15.04
C CYS A 14 -11.25 -3.04 15.69
N THR A 15 -11.80 -4.20 15.35
CA THR A 15 -13.09 -4.69 15.87
C THR A 15 -12.96 -5.61 17.08
N ILE A 16 -11.74 -5.87 17.57
CA ILE A 16 -11.53 -6.65 18.80
C ILE A 16 -12.02 -5.81 19.98
N ASN A 17 -13.02 -6.33 20.70
CA ASN A 17 -13.46 -5.74 21.96
C ASN A 17 -12.64 -6.34 23.12
N PRO A 18 -11.80 -5.55 23.83
CA PRO A 18 -10.99 -6.07 24.93
C PRO A 18 -11.83 -6.57 26.13
N LYS A 19 -13.08 -6.11 26.26
CA LYS A 19 -14.00 -6.53 27.32
C LYS A 19 -14.73 -7.84 27.01
N ASN A 20 -14.77 -8.25 25.74
CA ASN A 20 -15.42 -9.49 25.31
C ASN A 20 -14.42 -10.40 24.62
N LYS A 21 -13.72 -11.22 25.40
CA LYS A 21 -12.70 -12.15 24.91
C LYS A 21 -13.36 -13.31 24.17
N ARG A 22 -13.41 -13.23 22.84
CA ARG A 22 -13.83 -14.33 21.96
C ARG A 22 -12.62 -15.06 21.39
N LYS A 23 -12.75 -16.36 21.09
CA LYS A 23 -11.74 -17.09 20.32
C LYS A 23 -11.57 -16.42 18.95
N MET A 24 -10.33 -16.34 18.46
CA MET A 24 -10.00 -15.65 17.19
C MET A 24 -10.75 -16.23 15.98
N THR A 25 -11.03 -17.54 15.98
CA THR A 25 -11.81 -18.21 14.94
C THR A 25 -13.25 -17.72 14.90
N VAL A 26 -13.90 -17.58 16.06
CA VAL A 26 -15.26 -17.06 16.19
C VAL A 26 -15.30 -15.58 15.80
N HIS A 27 -14.33 -14.79 16.26
CA HIS A 27 -14.21 -13.38 15.89
C HIS A 27 -14.03 -13.20 14.37
N SER A 28 -13.21 -14.04 13.74
CA SER A 28 -12.99 -14.01 12.28
C SER A 28 -14.24 -14.38 11.50
N LYS A 29 -15.07 -15.31 11.98
CA LYS A 29 -16.37 -15.62 11.33
C LYS A 29 -17.30 -14.42 11.36
N PHE A 30 -17.42 -13.76 12.51
CA PHE A 30 -18.28 -12.59 12.67
C PHE A 30 -17.80 -11.40 11.81
N THR A 31 -16.52 -11.06 11.93
CA THR A 31 -15.93 -9.92 11.22
C THR A 31 -15.80 -10.16 9.72
N GLY A 32 -15.68 -11.41 9.25
CA GLY A 32 -15.70 -11.72 7.82
C GLY A 32 -17.00 -11.28 7.15
N THR A 33 -18.14 -11.56 7.79
CA THR A 33 -19.45 -11.13 7.29
C THR A 33 -19.59 -9.60 7.30
N GLU A 34 -19.16 -8.94 8.37
CA GLU A 34 -19.21 -7.48 8.47
C GLU A 34 -18.29 -6.79 7.46
N TRP A 35 -17.10 -7.34 7.23
CA TRP A 35 -16.19 -6.87 6.18
C TRP A 35 -16.85 -6.91 4.80
N ASN A 36 -17.57 -8.00 4.49
CA ASN A 36 -18.27 -8.17 3.23
C ASN A 36 -19.44 -7.19 3.03
N LYS A 37 -19.99 -6.65 4.11
CA LYS A 37 -21.04 -5.61 4.06
C LYS A 37 -20.48 -4.20 3.92
N LEU A 38 -19.22 -3.97 4.28
CA LEU A 38 -18.59 -2.66 4.13
C LEU A 38 -18.57 -2.26 2.65
N SER A 39 -18.87 -0.99 2.40
CA SER A 39 -18.64 -0.36 1.10
C SER A 39 -17.16 -0.32 0.75
N ASP A 40 -16.83 -0.21 -0.54
CA ASP A 40 -15.45 -0.05 -0.99
C ASP A 40 -14.79 1.19 -0.39
N TYR A 41 -15.56 2.25 -0.19
CA TYR A 41 -15.13 3.47 0.51
C TYR A 41 -14.66 3.15 1.93
N GLU A 42 -15.45 2.41 2.70
CA GLU A 42 -15.11 2.05 4.08
C GLU A 42 -13.95 1.06 4.17
N ARG A 43 -13.81 0.16 3.18
CA ARG A 43 -12.67 -0.76 3.11
C ARG A 43 -11.38 -0.03 2.76
N ARG A 44 -11.45 1.04 1.97
CA ARG A 44 -10.29 1.79 1.47
C ARG A 44 -9.36 2.27 2.58
N LYS A 45 -9.91 2.74 3.72
CA LYS A 45 -9.10 3.14 4.88
C LYS A 45 -8.22 1.99 5.40
N PHE A 46 -8.74 0.77 5.40
CA PHE A 46 -7.99 -0.41 5.87
C PHE A 46 -6.95 -0.88 4.84
N TYR A 47 -7.22 -0.71 3.55
CA TYR A 47 -6.22 -0.92 2.49
C TYR A 47 -5.05 0.06 2.65
N GLN A 48 -5.34 1.35 2.83
CA GLN A 48 -4.34 2.40 3.03
C GLN A 48 -3.48 2.13 4.28
N VAL A 49 -4.11 1.84 5.41
CA VAL A 49 -3.39 1.49 6.66
C VAL A 49 -2.53 0.26 6.47
N SER A 50 -3.05 -0.77 5.79
CA SER A 50 -2.29 -2.00 5.56
C SER A 50 -1.10 -1.78 4.63
N ALA A 51 -1.22 -0.93 3.60
CA ALA A 51 -0.13 -0.56 2.72
C ALA A 51 0.97 0.21 3.48
N LYS A 52 0.58 1.18 4.31
CA LYS A 52 1.50 1.93 5.17
C LYS A 52 2.25 1.03 6.16
N GLU A 53 1.58 0.06 6.78
CA GLU A 53 2.23 -0.90 7.69
C GLU A 53 3.19 -1.83 6.94
N ALA A 54 2.81 -2.31 5.74
CA ALA A 54 3.68 -3.14 4.92
C ALA A 54 4.96 -2.40 4.53
N LEU A 55 4.84 -1.14 4.13
CA LEU A 55 6.00 -0.28 3.82
C LEU A 55 6.93 -0.12 5.02
N LYS A 56 6.38 0.15 6.21
CA LYS A 56 7.18 0.28 7.44
C LYS A 56 7.92 -1.01 7.79
N LYS A 57 7.28 -2.18 7.60
CA LYS A 57 7.92 -3.48 7.83
C LYS A 57 9.01 -3.76 6.82
N GLU A 58 8.78 -3.41 5.55
CA GLU A 58 9.77 -3.55 4.50
C GLU A 58 11.03 -2.72 4.82
N ALA A 59 10.83 -1.45 5.19
CA ALA A 59 11.90 -0.56 5.64
C ALA A 59 12.65 -1.12 6.86
N ALA A 60 11.92 -1.60 7.89
CA ALA A 60 12.53 -2.20 9.08
C ALA A 60 13.28 -3.51 8.78
N SER A 61 12.87 -4.25 7.75
CA SER A 61 13.52 -5.51 7.36
C SER A 61 14.78 -5.34 6.51
N GLY A 62 15.12 -4.11 6.10
CA GLY A 62 16.28 -3.84 5.23
C GLY A 62 16.16 -4.40 3.81
N ARG A 63 14.97 -4.88 3.40
CA ARG A 63 14.75 -5.50 2.07
C ARG A 63 14.60 -4.49 0.93
N ASN A 64 14.68 -3.20 1.23
CA ASN A 64 14.62 -2.08 0.27
C ASN A 64 16.00 -1.78 -0.33
N GLY A 65 16.74 -2.81 -0.77
CA GLY A 65 18.16 -2.67 -1.13
C GLY A 65 18.45 -1.75 -2.33
N PHE A 66 17.45 -1.51 -3.19
CA PHE A 66 17.62 -0.74 -4.43
C PHE A 66 16.73 0.50 -4.51
N THR A 67 15.71 0.61 -3.66
CA THR A 67 14.71 1.67 -3.75
C THR A 67 14.30 2.18 -2.37
N LYS A 68 14.14 3.50 -2.26
CA LYS A 68 13.56 4.19 -1.12
C LYS A 68 12.08 4.40 -1.41
N LYS A 69 11.23 3.87 -0.54
CA LYS A 69 9.77 3.98 -0.67
C LYS A 69 9.20 4.92 0.40
N SER A 70 8.27 5.79 0.03
CA SER A 70 7.47 6.62 0.94
C SER A 70 5.97 6.37 0.74
N PHE A 71 5.15 6.80 1.70
CA PHE A 71 3.70 6.68 1.64
C PHE A 71 3.07 8.05 1.79
N GLU A 72 2.23 8.42 0.83
CA GLU A 72 1.49 9.68 0.82
C GLU A 72 -0.01 9.39 0.75
N GLN A 73 -0.80 10.20 1.47
CA GLN A 73 -2.25 10.06 1.51
C GLN A 73 -2.91 11.42 1.33
N CYS A 74 -3.82 11.50 0.36
CA CYS A 74 -4.65 12.67 0.10
C CYS A 74 -6.12 12.25 0.14
N GLY A 75 -6.78 12.48 1.27
CA GLY A 75 -8.15 12.04 1.51
C GLY A 75 -8.33 10.53 1.30
N ILE A 76 -9.10 10.17 0.28
CA ILE A 76 -9.42 8.78 -0.08
C ILE A 76 -8.36 8.11 -0.96
N PHE A 77 -7.38 8.87 -1.45
CA PHE A 77 -6.30 8.35 -2.30
C PHE A 77 -5.05 8.18 -1.46
N ALA A 78 -4.26 7.16 -1.79
CA ALA A 78 -2.95 6.96 -1.21
C ALA A 78 -2.01 6.36 -2.24
N PHE A 79 -0.75 6.77 -2.16
CA PHE A 79 0.31 6.43 -3.09
C PHE A 79 1.51 5.88 -2.33
N ILE A 80 2.18 4.90 -2.93
CA ILE A 80 3.52 4.50 -2.52
C ILE A 80 4.46 5.08 -3.56
N ASN A 81 5.28 6.04 -3.16
CA ASN A 81 6.28 6.63 -4.04
C ASN A 81 7.56 5.83 -3.88
N GLU A 82 8.13 5.37 -4.99
CA GLU A 82 9.34 4.55 -5.02
C GLU A 82 10.44 5.28 -5.80
N PHE A 83 11.59 5.49 -5.17
CA PHE A 83 12.73 6.19 -5.74
C PHE A 83 13.95 5.27 -5.74
N PRO A 84 14.77 5.23 -6.81
CA PRO A 84 16.01 4.46 -6.78
C PRO A 84 16.98 5.02 -5.73
N ILE A 85 17.64 4.15 -4.99
CA ILE A 85 18.78 4.53 -4.15
C ILE A 85 19.98 4.56 -5.09
N GLN A 86 20.50 5.74 -5.42
CA GLN A 86 21.76 5.87 -6.14
C GLN A 86 22.89 5.25 -5.29
N SER A 87 23.20 3.99 -5.54
CA SER A 87 24.48 3.41 -5.12
C SER A 87 25.55 4.06 -5.98
N GLY A 88 26.48 4.80 -5.37
CA GLY A 88 27.62 5.35 -6.07
C GLY A 88 28.26 4.29 -6.98
N LYS A 89 28.32 4.61 -8.28
CA LYS A 89 28.68 3.74 -9.43
C LYS A 89 27.58 2.81 -9.94
N VAL A 90 26.50 3.39 -10.44
CA VAL A 90 25.86 2.87 -11.65
C VAL A 90 25.69 4.07 -12.55
N ASP A 91 26.26 4.02 -13.75
CA ASP A 91 25.95 4.96 -14.82
C ASP A 91 24.47 4.78 -15.14
N ILE A 92 23.62 5.57 -14.47
CA ILE A 92 22.22 5.68 -14.82
C ILE A 92 22.23 6.50 -16.11
N ASP A 93 22.19 5.78 -17.22
CA ASP A 93 21.91 6.33 -18.54
C ASP A 93 20.69 7.24 -18.39
N THR A 94 20.96 8.54 -18.48
CA THR A 94 20.05 9.63 -18.09
C THR A 94 18.84 9.71 -19.04
N ASN A 95 18.82 8.85 -20.05
CA ASN A 95 17.72 8.61 -21.00
C ASN A 95 16.49 7.89 -20.42
N CYS A 96 16.56 7.31 -19.20
CA CYS A 96 15.43 6.54 -18.65
C CYS A 96 14.31 7.46 -18.11
N GLU A 97 14.65 8.62 -17.52
CA GLU A 97 13.64 9.55 -17.01
C GLU A 97 12.86 10.24 -18.14
N GLU A 98 13.53 10.61 -19.23
CA GLU A 98 12.87 11.16 -20.44
C GLU A 98 11.97 10.12 -21.12
N ASN A 99 12.40 8.84 -21.17
CA ASN A 99 11.59 7.75 -21.76
C ASN A 99 10.30 7.45 -20.97
N ILE A 100 10.31 7.62 -19.65
CA ILE A 100 9.12 7.37 -18.82
C ILE A 100 8.13 8.51 -19.01
N PHE A 101 8.59 9.76 -19.08
CA PHE A 101 7.71 10.90 -19.32
C PHE A 101 7.01 10.79 -20.68
N GLU A 102 7.75 10.53 -21.77
CA GLU A 102 7.18 10.36 -23.12
C GLU A 102 6.16 9.21 -23.19
N ARG A 103 6.45 8.04 -22.61
CA ARG A 103 5.51 6.91 -22.63
C ARG A 103 4.16 7.20 -21.96
N TYR A 104 4.11 8.09 -20.97
CA TYR A 104 2.87 8.42 -20.26
C TYR A 104 2.20 9.71 -20.77
N THR A 105 2.88 10.56 -21.54
CA THR A 105 2.31 11.78 -22.14
C THR A 105 1.84 11.61 -23.60
N ILE A 106 2.26 10.57 -24.31
CA ILE A 106 1.82 10.32 -25.71
C ILE A 106 0.30 10.10 -25.85
N ASN A 107 -0.43 9.83 -24.77
CA ASN A 107 -1.89 9.65 -24.80
C ASN A 107 -2.70 10.88 -24.33
N THR A 108 -2.08 12.06 -24.19
CA THR A 108 -2.78 13.28 -23.75
C THR A 108 -2.89 14.37 -24.80
N ASP A 109 -2.72 14.06 -26.08
CA ASP A 109 -3.08 14.99 -27.15
C ASP A 109 -4.61 15.13 -27.19
N TYR A 110 -5.07 16.23 -26.58
CA TYR A 110 -6.38 16.81 -26.81
C TYR A 110 -6.55 17.04 -28.31
N ILE A 111 -7.56 16.39 -28.89
CA ILE A 111 -8.11 16.77 -30.19
C ILE A 111 -8.96 18.03 -29.93
N GLU A 112 -8.51 19.18 -30.43
CA GLU A 112 -9.33 20.40 -30.54
C GLU A 112 -10.55 20.19 -31.46
#